data_AF-A0A1L6T9P2-F1
#
_entry.id   AF-A0A1L6T9P2-F1
#
_cell.length_a   1.000
_cell.length_b   1.000
_cell.length_c   1.000
_cell.angle_alpha   90.00
_cell.angle_beta   90.00
_cell.angle_gamma   90.00
#
_symmetry.space_group_name_H-M   'P 1'
#
loop_
_entity.id
_entity.type
_entity.pdbx_description
1 polymer ?
#
loop_
_entity_poly.entity_id
_entity_poly.type
_entity_poly.pdbx_seq_one_letter_code
_entity_poly.pdbx_strand_id
1 'polypeptide(L)'
;MLTRFLALASTLGLIALISPFCLASQQITVHTFKQFYQQAEHTAEQHSPKDTLIVFDIDDTLLKLKQPFGGASWWDWQSNLLKNNPKSPLLEAHSVQNLLKIQGMLFTLSKSQSVETNQPKLVSKLQQQGFNMLILTARSPEFRDSTEASLIASGYRFNKTDTVHQYLPYHLNHLEKTGLTPAEVKQFHWQTPRLISYGNSILFSAGQNKGLMLKLLLKRLGLHFKSILFLDDSKTNIKAMLNAYPDKNQNVTAFYYTHMLQEKNNFKNNIPKIHQAWQVFKTSYERNFGALLQ
;
A
#
# COMPACT_ATOMS: atom_id res chain seq x y z
N MET A 1 7.16 -68.07 -15.91
CA MET A 1 7.85 -66.89 -15.36
C MET A 1 7.78 -65.77 -16.39
N LEU A 2 6.77 -64.90 -16.27
CA LEU A 2 6.55 -63.76 -17.16
C LEU A 2 6.62 -62.49 -16.30
N THR A 3 7.74 -61.78 -16.39
CA THR A 3 7.97 -60.50 -15.72
C THR A 3 7.27 -59.39 -16.51
N ARG A 4 6.24 -58.79 -15.91
CA ARG A 4 5.59 -57.56 -16.38
C ARG A 4 6.46 -56.37 -15.99
N PHE A 5 6.94 -55.60 -16.97
CA PHE A 5 7.46 -54.25 -16.78
C PHE A 5 6.28 -53.26 -16.74
N LEU A 6 6.08 -52.60 -15.59
CA LEU A 6 5.24 -51.42 -15.44
C LEU A 6 6.11 -50.19 -15.78
N ALA A 7 5.83 -49.55 -16.91
CA ALA A 7 6.39 -48.24 -17.22
C ALA A 7 5.58 -47.17 -16.47
N LEU A 8 6.23 -46.49 -15.52
CA LEU A 8 5.70 -45.26 -14.91
C LEU A 8 5.67 -44.15 -15.96
N ALA A 9 4.48 -43.64 -16.27
CA ALA A 9 4.30 -42.39 -16.98
C ALA A 9 4.63 -41.23 -16.02
N SER A 10 5.84 -40.67 -16.13
CA SER A 10 6.21 -39.41 -15.50
C SER A 10 5.57 -38.25 -16.26
N THR A 11 4.60 -37.59 -15.65
CA THR A 11 4.02 -36.32 -16.09
C THR A 11 5.09 -35.24 -16.02
N LEU A 12 5.75 -34.99 -17.15
CA LEU A 12 6.55 -33.77 -17.35
C LEU A 12 5.60 -32.58 -17.35
N GLY A 13 5.57 -31.86 -16.23
CA GLY A 13 4.95 -30.55 -16.12
C GLY A 13 5.63 -29.59 -17.10
N LEU A 14 4.84 -29.07 -18.03
CA LEU A 14 5.27 -28.08 -19.01
C LEU A 14 5.72 -26.81 -18.26
N ILE A 15 7.03 -26.60 -18.12
CA ILE A 15 7.58 -25.29 -17.78
C ILE A 15 7.47 -24.46 -19.05
N ALA A 16 6.47 -23.59 -19.12
CA ALA A 16 6.37 -22.62 -20.20
C ALA A 16 7.58 -21.67 -20.11
N LEU A 17 8.55 -21.87 -20.99
CA LEU A 17 9.63 -20.92 -21.23
C LEU A 17 9.02 -19.64 -21.80
N ILE A 18 8.90 -18.62 -20.95
CA ILE A 18 8.47 -17.29 -21.38
C ILE A 18 9.60 -16.71 -22.22
N SER A 19 9.34 -16.53 -23.52
CA SER A 19 10.20 -15.83 -24.47
C SER A 19 10.68 -14.49 -23.90
N PRO A 20 11.85 -13.96 -24.33
CA PRO A 20 12.31 -12.64 -23.92
C PRO A 20 11.48 -11.58 -24.65
N PHE A 21 10.23 -11.42 -24.25
CA PHE A 21 9.37 -10.34 -24.68
C PHE A 21 9.91 -9.05 -24.05
N CYS A 22 10.04 -8.02 -24.87
CA CYS A 22 10.21 -6.64 -24.44
C CYS A 22 9.16 -6.32 -23.36
N LEU A 23 9.57 -6.27 -22.08
CA LEU A 23 8.62 -6.29 -20.95
C LEU A 23 7.99 -4.90 -20.75
N ALA A 24 6.70 -4.81 -21.03
CA ALA A 24 5.86 -3.69 -20.64
C ALA A 24 5.48 -3.78 -19.15
N SER A 25 4.94 -2.70 -18.59
CA SER A 25 4.33 -2.73 -17.26
C SER A 25 3.26 -3.82 -17.18
N GLN A 26 3.27 -4.65 -16.14
CA GLN A 26 2.35 -5.78 -16.01
C GLN A 26 1.69 -5.84 -14.63
N GLN A 27 0.49 -6.43 -14.58
CA GLN A 27 -0.21 -6.74 -13.34
C GLN A 27 -0.09 -8.23 -13.02
N ILE A 28 0.24 -8.57 -11.77
CA ILE A 28 0.17 -9.94 -11.24
C ILE A 28 -0.78 -9.94 -10.03
N THR A 29 -1.62 -10.96 -9.88
CA THR A 29 -2.43 -11.13 -8.67
C THR A 29 -1.74 -12.10 -7.73
N VAL A 30 -1.60 -11.73 -6.46
CA VAL A 30 -1.05 -12.59 -5.40
C VAL A 30 -2.00 -12.63 -4.22
N HIS A 31 -2.11 -13.79 -3.58
CA HIS A 31 -2.96 -13.99 -2.41
C HIS A 31 -2.17 -14.01 -1.11
N THR A 32 -0.92 -14.45 -1.14
CA THR A 32 -0.04 -14.47 0.03
C THR A 32 1.24 -13.69 -0.24
N PHE A 33 1.83 -13.15 0.82
CA PHE A 33 3.11 -12.46 0.75
C PHE A 33 4.23 -13.42 0.36
N LYS A 34 4.09 -14.72 0.62
CA LYS A 34 5.02 -15.74 0.13
C LYS A 34 5.07 -15.78 -1.40
N GLN A 35 3.93 -15.68 -2.08
CA GLN A 35 3.89 -15.62 -3.55
C GLN A 35 4.58 -14.37 -4.09
N PHE A 36 4.34 -13.22 -3.45
CA PHE A 36 5.06 -11.98 -3.77
C PHE A 36 6.57 -12.14 -3.57
N TYR A 37 6.99 -12.68 -2.43
CA TYR A 37 8.39 -12.92 -2.09
C TYR A 37 9.08 -13.80 -3.14
N GLN A 38 8.46 -14.90 -3.56
CA GLN A 38 8.99 -15.78 -4.61
C GLN A 38 9.14 -15.05 -5.95
N GLN A 39 8.19 -14.19 -6.31
CA GLN A 39 8.30 -13.40 -7.54
C GLN A 39 9.41 -12.35 -7.44
N ALA A 40 9.60 -11.73 -6.27
CA ALA A 40 10.70 -10.79 -6.05
C ALA A 40 12.06 -11.49 -6.18
N GLU A 41 12.22 -12.68 -5.61
CA GLU A 41 13.43 -13.49 -5.78
C GLU A 41 13.70 -13.82 -7.25
N HIS A 42 12.66 -14.26 -7.99
CA HIS A 42 12.82 -14.53 -9.43
C HIS A 42 13.16 -13.26 -10.22
N THR A 43 12.59 -12.10 -9.87
CA THR A 43 12.98 -10.83 -10.51
C THR A 43 14.44 -10.50 -10.24
N ALA A 44 14.98 -10.79 -9.05
CA ALA A 44 16.39 -10.56 -8.73
C ALA A 44 17.37 -11.37 -9.61
N GLU A 45 16.96 -12.52 -10.13
CA GLU A 45 17.74 -13.31 -11.10
C GLU A 45 17.90 -12.57 -12.44
N GLN A 46 16.92 -11.73 -12.80
CA GLN A 46 16.89 -10.96 -14.05
C GLN A 46 17.45 -9.53 -13.86
N HIS A 47 17.13 -8.90 -12.73
CA HIS A 47 17.49 -7.54 -12.38
C HIS A 47 17.98 -7.55 -10.93
N SER A 48 19.31 -7.59 -10.73
CA SER A 48 19.97 -7.61 -9.41
C SER A 48 19.19 -6.83 -8.33
N PRO A 49 19.15 -7.29 -7.06
CA PRO A 49 18.44 -6.59 -5.99
C PRO A 49 18.75 -5.08 -5.89
N LYS A 50 19.99 -4.68 -6.18
CA LYS A 50 20.42 -3.26 -6.17
C LYS A 50 19.82 -2.41 -7.28
N ASP A 51 19.45 -3.02 -8.41
CA ASP A 51 18.79 -2.36 -9.55
C ASP A 51 17.26 -2.44 -9.47
N THR A 52 16.73 -3.12 -8.44
CA THR A 52 15.30 -3.34 -8.22
C THR A 52 14.81 -2.57 -7.00
N LEU A 53 13.70 -1.85 -7.17
CA LEU A 53 12.98 -1.19 -6.08
C LEU A 53 11.72 -1.99 -5.75
N ILE A 54 11.57 -2.35 -4.48
CA ILE A 54 10.31 -2.87 -3.94
C ILE A 54 9.56 -1.73 -3.25
N VAL A 55 8.29 -1.57 -3.60
CA VAL A 55 7.40 -0.56 -3.05
C VAL A 55 6.19 -1.24 -2.41
N PHE A 56 5.97 -1.00 -1.12
CA PHE A 56 4.87 -1.57 -0.35
C PHE A 56 3.83 -0.51 0.02
N ASP A 57 2.54 -0.82 -0.07
CA ASP A 57 1.51 -0.12 0.70
C ASP A 57 1.55 -0.52 2.20
N ILE A 58 0.79 0.19 3.05
CA ILE A 58 0.63 -0.10 4.47
C ILE A 58 -0.72 -0.76 4.76
N ASP A 59 -1.81 0.00 4.66
CA ASP A 59 -3.12 -0.42 5.17
C ASP A 59 -3.66 -1.60 4.36
N ASP A 60 -4.05 -2.69 5.03
CA ASP A 60 -4.48 -3.96 4.41
C ASP A 60 -3.42 -4.65 3.49
N THR A 61 -2.19 -4.12 3.47
CA THR A 61 -1.03 -4.72 2.77
C THR A 61 0.05 -5.19 3.73
N LEU A 62 0.64 -4.30 4.53
CA LEU A 62 1.61 -4.65 5.58
C LEU A 62 0.95 -4.68 6.97
N LEU A 63 0.06 -3.74 7.25
CA LEU A 63 -0.56 -3.57 8.56
C LEU A 63 -2.08 -3.63 8.47
N LYS A 64 -2.70 -4.19 9.51
CA LYS A 64 -4.12 -4.04 9.81
C LYS A 64 -4.36 -3.75 11.29
N LEU A 65 -5.46 -3.07 11.60
CA LEU A 65 -5.90 -2.90 12.98
C LEU A 65 -6.50 -4.21 13.50
N LYS A 66 -6.35 -4.48 14.80
CA LYS A 66 -6.91 -5.70 15.43
C LYS A 66 -8.42 -5.64 15.61
N GLN A 67 -8.94 -4.44 15.90
CA GLN A 67 -10.37 -4.22 16.05
C GLN A 67 -11.02 -3.94 14.68
N PRO A 68 -12.35 -4.13 14.54
CA PRO A 68 -13.01 -4.11 13.24
C PRO A 68 -13.33 -2.70 12.71
N PHE A 69 -12.94 -1.64 13.41
CA PHE A 69 -13.18 -0.24 13.04
C PHE A 69 -11.87 0.57 13.00
N GLY A 70 -11.87 1.67 12.25
CA GLY A 70 -10.70 2.54 12.06
C GLY A 70 -9.73 2.13 10.94
N GLY A 71 -9.77 0.87 10.50
CA GLY A 71 -8.98 0.38 9.37
C GLY A 71 -9.49 0.85 8.00
N ALA A 72 -8.82 0.43 6.92
CA ALA A 72 -9.15 0.87 5.55
C ALA A 72 -10.61 0.63 5.15
N SER A 73 -11.17 -0.56 5.44
CA SER A 73 -12.58 -0.85 5.15
C SER A 73 -13.56 0.07 5.88
N TRP A 74 -13.24 0.44 7.13
CA TRP A 74 -14.06 1.37 7.92
C TRP A 74 -13.95 2.79 7.38
N TRP A 75 -12.74 3.22 7.02
CA TRP A 75 -12.51 4.50 6.35
C TRP A 75 -13.29 4.61 5.03
N ASP A 76 -13.22 3.59 4.18
CA ASP A 76 -13.92 3.56 2.89
C ASP A 76 -15.44 3.65 3.09
N TRP A 77 -15.97 2.91 4.07
CA TRP A 77 -17.38 2.95 4.43
C TRP A 77 -17.83 4.34 4.91
N GLN A 78 -17.12 4.93 5.87
CA GLN A 78 -17.44 6.25 6.42
C GLN A 78 -17.26 7.37 5.39
N SER A 79 -16.20 7.30 4.57
CA SER A 79 -15.97 8.25 3.47
C SER A 79 -17.08 8.16 2.41
N ASN A 80 -17.55 6.95 2.11
CA ASN A 80 -18.67 6.75 1.19
C ASN A 80 -19.99 7.28 1.77
N LEU A 81 -20.26 7.06 3.07
CA LEU A 81 -21.42 7.66 3.73
C LEU A 81 -21.34 9.19 3.70
N LEU A 82 -20.19 9.78 4.06
CA LEU A 82 -20.01 11.23 4.03
C LEU A 82 -20.28 11.82 2.65
N LYS A 83 -19.85 11.15 1.58
CA LYS A 83 -20.04 11.62 0.20
C LYS A 83 -21.45 11.38 -0.35
N ASN A 84 -22.01 10.20 -0.12
CA ASN A 84 -23.18 9.70 -0.84
C ASN A 84 -24.43 9.57 0.03
N ASN A 85 -24.29 9.55 1.36
CA ASN A 85 -25.41 9.47 2.30
C ASN A 85 -25.09 10.21 3.63
N PRO A 86 -24.90 11.54 3.59
CA PRO A 86 -24.43 12.33 4.73
C PRO A 86 -25.43 12.41 5.90
N LYS A 87 -26.67 11.95 5.71
CA LYS A 87 -27.72 11.89 6.75
C LYS A 87 -27.83 10.49 7.39
N SER A 88 -26.97 9.55 7.02
CA SER A 88 -26.99 8.21 7.59
C SER A 88 -26.78 8.27 9.11
N PRO A 89 -27.60 7.58 9.92
CA PRO A 89 -27.37 7.50 11.37
C PRO A 89 -26.10 6.71 11.74
N LEU A 90 -25.47 6.05 10.76
CA LEU A 90 -24.23 5.31 10.94
C LEU A 90 -22.98 6.12 10.59
N LEU A 91 -23.16 7.39 10.17
CA LEU A 91 -22.05 8.29 9.87
C LEU A 91 -21.50 8.90 11.17
N GLU A 92 -20.19 8.75 11.39
CA GLU A 92 -19.53 9.14 12.63
C GLU A 92 -18.91 10.53 12.59
N ALA A 93 -18.72 11.08 11.39
CA ALA A 93 -18.10 12.38 11.17
C ALA A 93 -18.80 13.13 10.03
N HIS A 94 -19.08 14.42 10.23
CA HIS A 94 -19.75 15.27 9.25
C HIS A 94 -18.79 16.04 8.32
N SER A 95 -17.49 15.78 8.39
CA SER A 95 -16.48 16.35 7.50
C SER A 95 -15.31 15.39 7.33
N VAL A 96 -14.57 15.54 6.23
CA VAL A 96 -13.36 14.74 5.97
C VAL A 96 -12.32 15.00 7.05
N GLN A 97 -12.20 16.24 7.51
CA GLN A 97 -11.28 16.64 8.58
C GLN A 97 -11.63 15.94 9.91
N ASN A 98 -12.91 15.86 10.27
CA ASN A 98 -13.33 15.16 11.49
C ASN A 98 -13.13 13.65 11.36
N LEU A 99 -13.34 13.07 10.17
CA LEU A 99 -13.06 11.65 9.93
C LEU A 99 -11.56 11.36 10.05
N LEU A 100 -10.70 12.23 9.50
CA LEU A 100 -9.24 12.14 9.64
C LEU A 100 -8.80 12.25 11.11
N LYS A 101 -9.40 13.15 11.90
CA LYS A 101 -9.13 13.25 13.34
C LYS A 101 -9.44 11.93 14.06
N ILE A 102 -10.62 11.35 13.80
CA ILE A 102 -11.00 10.05 14.37
C ILE A 102 -10.01 8.95 13.95
N GLN A 103 -9.66 8.90 12.66
CA GLN A 103 -8.74 7.90 12.15
C GLN A 103 -7.34 8.03 12.76
N GLY A 104 -6.80 9.25 12.86
CA GLY A 104 -5.51 9.51 13.50
C GLY A 104 -5.47 9.11 14.96
N MET A 105 -6.54 9.44 15.71
CA MET A 105 -6.69 8.96 17.08
C MET A 105 -6.72 7.43 17.13
N LEU A 106 -7.49 6.77 16.26
CA LEU A 106 -7.55 5.31 16.22
C LEU A 106 -6.20 4.69 15.89
N PHE A 107 -5.42 5.22 14.96
CA PHE A 107 -4.06 4.76 14.69
C PHE A 107 -3.11 4.93 15.87
N THR A 108 -3.36 5.91 16.74
CA THR A 108 -2.55 6.17 17.93
C THR A 108 -2.93 5.24 19.08
N LEU A 109 -4.22 5.01 19.31
CA LEU A 109 -4.72 4.25 20.46
C LEU A 109 -4.83 2.75 20.20
N SER A 110 -4.95 2.36 18.93
CA SER A 110 -5.24 0.97 18.57
C SER A 110 -3.98 0.17 18.29
N LYS A 111 -4.06 -1.14 18.57
CA LYS A 111 -2.98 -2.07 18.23
C LYS A 111 -3.08 -2.48 16.77
N SER A 112 -2.07 -2.13 15.99
CA SER A 112 -1.82 -2.70 14.67
C SER A 112 -1.17 -4.09 14.78
N GLN A 113 -1.28 -4.88 13.71
CA GLN A 113 -0.54 -6.13 13.52
C GLN A 113 -0.18 -6.30 12.04
N SER A 114 0.80 -7.17 11.75
CA SER A 114 1.08 -7.57 10.38
C SER A 114 -0.13 -8.27 9.74
N VAL A 115 -0.34 -8.06 8.44
CA VAL A 115 -1.45 -8.72 7.71
C VAL A 115 -1.27 -10.24 7.73
N GLU A 116 -0.05 -10.73 7.48
CA GLU A 116 0.33 -12.13 7.65
C GLU A 116 1.43 -12.28 8.71
N THR A 117 1.32 -13.29 9.59
CA THR A 117 2.25 -13.51 10.72
C THR A 117 3.73 -13.61 10.30
N ASN A 118 4.01 -14.21 9.14
CA ASN A 118 5.38 -14.43 8.67
C ASN A 118 5.90 -13.29 7.76
N GLN A 119 5.05 -12.31 7.42
CA GLN A 119 5.38 -11.24 6.49
C GLN A 119 6.56 -10.37 6.93
N PRO A 120 6.71 -9.94 8.20
CA PRO A 120 7.87 -9.17 8.62
C PRO A 120 9.20 -9.91 8.41
N LYS A 121 9.21 -11.24 8.63
CA LYS A 121 10.41 -12.06 8.41
C LYS A 121 10.77 -12.14 6.92
N LEU A 122 9.78 -12.24 6.04
CA LEU A 122 10.01 -12.26 4.59
C LEU A 122 10.46 -10.89 4.06
N VAL A 123 9.91 -9.79 4.57
CA VAL A 123 10.43 -8.44 4.28
C VAL A 123 11.90 -8.32 4.71
N SER A 124 12.24 -8.79 5.92
CA SER A 124 13.63 -8.75 6.40
C SER A 124 14.59 -9.56 5.52
N LYS A 125 14.16 -10.71 4.99
CA LYS A 125 14.97 -11.49 4.04
C LYS A 125 15.24 -10.74 2.74
N LEU A 126 14.22 -10.09 2.17
CA LEU A 126 14.39 -9.25 0.99
C LEU A 126 15.37 -8.08 1.28
N GLN A 127 15.33 -7.51 2.49
CA GLN A 127 16.30 -6.47 2.88
C GLN A 127 17.73 -7.02 2.94
N GLN A 128 17.92 -8.21 3.52
CA GLN A 128 19.22 -8.88 3.62
C GLN A 128 19.78 -9.27 2.24
N GLN A 129 18.91 -9.53 1.26
CA GLN A 129 19.30 -9.77 -0.13
C GLN A 129 19.74 -8.49 -0.86
N GLY A 130 19.59 -7.31 -0.24
CA GLY A 130 20.07 -6.04 -0.79
C GLY A 130 19.08 -5.33 -1.70
N PHE A 131 17.78 -5.67 -1.64
CA PHE A 131 16.75 -4.93 -2.36
C PHE A 131 16.61 -3.50 -1.81
N ASN A 132 16.43 -2.55 -2.72
CA ASN A 132 15.97 -1.21 -2.34
C ASN A 132 14.50 -1.30 -1.96
N MET A 133 14.12 -0.64 -0.86
CA MET A 133 12.74 -0.67 -0.38
C MET A 133 12.20 0.71 -0.05
N LEU A 134 10.92 0.88 -0.37
CA LEU A 134 10.13 2.06 -0.07
C LEU A 134 8.75 1.60 0.40
N ILE A 135 8.21 2.29 1.41
CA ILE A 135 6.79 2.24 1.72
C ILE A 135 6.12 3.47 1.11
N LEU A 136 4.98 3.28 0.46
CA LEU A 136 4.17 4.31 -0.17
C LEU A 136 2.72 4.21 0.28
N THR A 137 2.32 5.08 1.20
CA THR A 137 0.99 5.06 1.83
C THR A 137 0.16 6.27 1.44
N ALA A 138 -1.16 6.07 1.35
CA ALA A 138 -2.13 7.15 1.19
C ALA A 138 -2.36 7.97 2.47
N ARG A 139 -1.84 7.53 3.63
CA ARG A 139 -1.89 8.30 4.88
C ARG A 139 -1.27 9.70 4.69
N SER A 140 -1.80 10.68 5.41
CA SER A 140 -1.26 12.04 5.43
C SER A 140 -0.06 12.15 6.40
N PRO A 141 0.83 13.15 6.23
CA PRO A 141 2.04 13.32 7.06
C PRO A 141 1.81 13.34 8.57
N GLU A 142 0.67 13.85 9.04
CA GLU A 142 0.30 13.90 10.45
C GLU A 142 0.17 12.53 11.12
N PHE A 143 0.04 11.44 10.35
CA PHE A 143 -0.03 10.07 10.87
C PHE A 143 1.34 9.38 10.96
N ARG A 144 2.45 10.08 10.69
CA ARG A 144 3.77 9.47 10.58
C ARG A 144 4.18 8.73 11.85
N ASP A 145 4.15 9.41 13.00
CA ASP A 145 4.68 8.85 14.25
C ASP A 145 3.93 7.57 14.66
N SER A 146 2.60 7.59 14.62
CA SER A 146 1.76 6.42 14.93
C SER A 146 1.97 5.27 13.93
N THR A 147 2.24 5.60 12.66
CA THR A 147 2.49 4.62 11.60
C THR A 147 3.86 3.96 11.77
N GLU A 148 4.91 4.74 12.00
CA GLU A 148 6.26 4.23 12.23
C GLU A 148 6.32 3.38 13.50
N ALA A 149 5.66 3.83 14.58
CA ALA A 149 5.50 3.04 15.80
C ALA A 149 4.77 1.71 15.54
N SER A 150 3.69 1.73 14.75
CA SER A 150 2.94 0.52 14.38
C SER A 150 3.76 -0.47 13.54
N LEU A 151 4.55 0.03 12.58
CA LEU A 151 5.46 -0.80 11.79
C LEU A 151 6.51 -1.46 12.68
N ILE A 152 7.11 -0.69 13.59
CA ILE A 152 8.09 -1.19 14.56
C ILE A 152 7.47 -2.23 15.49
N ALA A 153 6.30 -1.95 16.06
CA ALA A 153 5.59 -2.88 16.94
C ALA A 153 5.19 -4.18 16.21
N SER A 154 4.95 -4.13 14.90
CA SER A 154 4.59 -5.28 14.07
C SER A 154 5.79 -6.03 13.47
N GLY A 155 7.02 -5.66 13.86
CA GLY A 155 8.23 -6.37 13.45
C GLY A 155 8.88 -5.88 12.15
N TYR A 156 8.38 -4.82 11.53
CA TYR A 156 9.03 -4.21 10.36
C TYR A 156 10.13 -3.24 10.81
N ARG A 157 11.28 -3.26 10.12
CA ARG A 157 12.43 -2.40 10.41
C ARG A 157 13.00 -1.89 9.10
N PHE A 158 12.58 -0.69 8.69
CA PHE A 158 13.12 -0.02 7.50
C PHE A 158 14.28 0.90 7.90
N ASN A 159 15.11 1.27 6.91
CA ASN A 159 16.25 2.14 7.13
C ASN A 159 15.78 3.51 7.60
N LYS A 160 16.40 4.01 8.68
CA LYS A 160 16.15 5.37 9.15
C LYS A 160 16.99 6.36 8.35
N THR A 161 16.43 7.52 8.10
CA THR A 161 17.14 8.69 7.57
C THR A 161 17.25 9.72 8.69
N ASP A 162 18.31 10.53 8.67
CA ASP A 162 18.53 11.56 9.70
C ASP A 162 17.48 12.68 9.63
N THR A 163 16.88 12.88 8.45
CA THR A 163 15.88 13.90 8.21
C THR A 163 14.61 13.35 7.58
N VAL A 164 13.48 13.87 8.03
CA VAL A 164 12.17 13.73 7.38
C VAL A 164 11.84 15.07 6.71
N HIS A 165 11.52 15.03 5.42
CA HIS A 165 11.19 16.21 4.64
C HIS A 165 9.68 16.28 4.40
N GLN A 166 9.07 17.43 4.70
CA GLN A 166 7.70 17.74 4.27
C GLN A 166 7.73 18.80 3.18
N TYR A 167 7.01 18.57 2.08
CA TYR A 167 7.00 19.48 0.94
C TYR A 167 5.78 19.25 0.04
N LEU A 168 5.45 20.24 -0.78
CA LEU A 168 4.49 20.05 -1.87
C LEU A 168 5.20 19.33 -3.02
N PRO A 169 4.66 18.22 -3.54
CA PRO A 169 5.34 17.40 -4.54
C PRO A 169 5.43 18.09 -5.92
N TYR A 170 4.55 19.07 -6.17
CA TYR A 170 4.50 19.88 -7.38
C TYR A 170 3.77 21.20 -7.10
N HIS A 171 3.99 22.18 -7.96
CA HIS A 171 3.22 23.43 -7.98
C HIS A 171 2.51 23.54 -9.32
N LEU A 172 1.21 23.91 -9.31
CA LEU A 172 0.39 23.98 -10.53
C LEU A 172 0.96 24.95 -11.58
N ASN A 173 1.58 26.04 -11.13
CA ASN A 173 2.17 27.05 -12.01
C ASN A 173 3.59 26.70 -12.48
N HIS A 174 4.15 25.57 -11.99
CA HIS A 174 5.52 25.14 -12.29
C HIS A 174 5.62 23.65 -12.58
N LEU A 175 4.65 23.09 -13.30
CA LEU A 175 4.62 21.67 -13.63
C LEU A 175 5.79 21.26 -14.54
N GLU A 176 6.36 22.16 -15.33
CA GLU A 176 7.56 21.92 -16.14
C GLU A 176 8.75 21.44 -15.30
N LYS A 177 8.87 21.90 -14.04
CA LYS A 177 9.95 21.50 -13.13
C LYS A 177 9.82 20.06 -12.66
N THR A 178 8.60 19.52 -12.68
CA THR A 178 8.34 18.11 -12.36
C THR A 178 8.88 17.17 -13.42
N GLY A 179 9.10 17.64 -14.66
CA GLY A 179 9.47 16.82 -15.81
C GLY A 179 8.47 15.71 -16.12
N LEU A 180 7.22 15.91 -15.69
CA LEU A 180 6.09 15.14 -16.15
C LEU A 180 5.69 15.64 -17.54
N THR A 181 5.26 14.71 -18.38
CA THR A 181 4.71 15.04 -19.70
C THR A 181 3.34 15.72 -19.56
N PRO A 182 2.88 16.50 -20.53
CA PRO A 182 1.52 17.04 -20.52
C PRO A 182 0.43 15.95 -20.42
N ALA A 183 0.67 14.74 -20.93
CA ALA A 183 -0.24 13.62 -20.80
C ALA A 183 -0.29 13.08 -19.36
N GLU A 184 0.87 12.97 -18.70
CA GLU A 184 0.96 12.62 -17.27
C GLU A 184 0.32 13.69 -16.40
N VAL A 185 0.54 14.98 -16.72
CA VAL A 185 -0.17 16.11 -16.10
C VAL A 185 -1.68 15.97 -16.25
N LYS A 186 -2.19 15.54 -17.41
CA LYS A 186 -3.63 15.28 -17.60
C LYS A 186 -4.15 14.06 -16.82
N GLN A 187 -3.28 13.10 -16.47
CA GLN A 187 -3.63 12.02 -15.53
C GLN A 187 -3.75 12.52 -14.09
N PHE A 188 -3.18 13.69 -13.76
CA PHE A 188 -3.66 14.45 -12.61
C PHE A 188 -5.07 14.93 -12.95
N HIS A 189 -6.09 14.22 -12.47
CA HIS A 189 -7.30 14.91 -12.07
C HIS A 189 -6.84 16.15 -11.30
N TRP A 190 -7.28 17.36 -11.68
CA TRP A 190 -6.90 18.66 -11.10
C TRP A 190 -7.07 18.69 -9.58
N GLN A 191 -6.20 17.99 -8.86
CA GLN A 191 -6.16 17.90 -7.43
C GLN A 191 -5.12 18.91 -6.99
N THR A 192 -5.58 19.84 -6.16
CA THR A 192 -4.70 20.74 -5.42
C THR A 192 -3.59 19.90 -4.77
N PRO A 193 -2.31 20.22 -5.01
CA PRO A 193 -1.21 19.49 -4.42
C PRO A 193 -1.36 19.51 -2.90
N ARG A 194 -1.16 18.34 -2.29
CA ARG A 194 -1.21 18.21 -0.82
C ARG A 194 0.19 17.98 -0.29
N LEU A 195 0.43 18.46 0.93
CA LEU A 195 1.70 18.26 1.62
C LEU A 195 1.97 16.76 1.75
N ILE A 196 3.16 16.34 1.32
CA ILE A 196 3.64 14.98 1.49
C ILE A 196 4.80 14.97 2.48
N SER A 197 5.13 13.79 2.99
CA SER A 197 6.38 13.62 3.74
C SER A 197 7.16 12.41 3.25
N TYR A 198 8.48 12.56 3.15
CA TYR A 198 9.41 11.48 2.84
C TYR A 198 10.55 11.45 3.85
N GLY A 199 10.85 10.26 4.34
CA GLY A 199 11.92 9.96 5.28
C GLY A 199 11.73 8.55 5.83
N ASN A 200 12.80 7.95 6.36
CA ASN A 200 12.82 6.57 6.88
C ASN A 200 12.33 5.52 5.87
N SER A 201 12.59 5.73 4.57
CA SER A 201 12.04 4.92 3.48
C SER A 201 10.50 4.87 3.43
N ILE A 202 9.81 5.87 3.97
CA ILE A 202 8.34 5.96 3.92
C ILE A 202 7.92 7.28 3.28
N LEU A 203 7.13 7.17 2.21
CA LEU A 203 6.45 8.27 1.54
C LEU A 203 4.96 8.28 1.92
N PHE A 204 4.55 9.35 2.60
CA PHE A 204 3.14 9.65 2.91
C PHE A 204 2.58 10.57 1.81
N SER A 205 1.66 10.06 1.00
CA SER A 205 1.16 10.76 -0.19
C SER A 205 -0.10 11.59 0.06
N ALA A 206 -0.70 11.54 1.27
CA ALA A 206 -1.95 12.24 1.58
C ALA A 206 -3.07 11.95 0.55
N GLY A 207 -3.27 10.69 0.20
CA GLY A 207 -4.28 10.22 -0.75
C GLY A 207 -4.03 10.63 -2.21
N GLN A 208 -2.85 11.17 -2.54
CA GLN A 208 -2.49 11.49 -3.92
C GLN A 208 -2.12 10.22 -4.71
N ASN A 209 -2.20 10.30 -6.04
CA ASN A 209 -1.92 9.19 -6.95
C ASN A 209 -0.52 8.57 -6.72
N LYS A 210 -0.48 7.31 -6.27
CA LYS A 210 0.77 6.64 -5.87
C LYS A 210 1.79 6.50 -7.00
N GLY A 211 1.36 6.17 -8.22
CA GLY A 211 2.28 6.05 -9.36
C GLY A 211 3.01 7.35 -9.65
N LEU A 212 2.27 8.46 -9.68
CA LEU A 212 2.83 9.79 -9.89
C LEU A 212 3.70 10.26 -8.72
N MET A 213 3.28 10.00 -7.48
CA MET A 213 4.05 10.37 -6.28
C MET A 213 5.38 9.61 -6.22
N LEU A 214 5.39 8.34 -6.60
CA LEU A 214 6.62 7.57 -6.73
C LEU A 214 7.55 8.20 -7.78
N LYS A 215 7.02 8.53 -8.97
CA LYS A 215 7.82 9.13 -10.07
C LYS A 215 8.45 10.45 -9.65
N LEU A 216 7.67 11.31 -9.00
CA LEU A 216 8.16 12.59 -8.46
C LEU A 216 9.23 12.42 -7.38
N LEU A 217 9.05 11.45 -6.48
CA LEU A 217 10.05 11.15 -5.45
C LEU A 217 11.35 10.65 -6.08
N LEU A 218 11.29 9.65 -6.96
CA LEU A 218 12.48 9.09 -7.61
C LEU A 218 13.24 10.16 -8.38
N LYS A 219 12.53 11.02 -9.12
CA LYS A 219 13.15 12.16 -9.80
C LYS A 219 13.81 13.12 -8.82
N ARG A 220 13.13 13.49 -7.73
CA ARG A 220 13.68 14.39 -6.70
C ARG A 220 14.96 13.85 -6.09
N LEU A 221 15.04 12.53 -5.89
CA LEU A 221 16.20 11.86 -5.34
C LEU A 221 17.30 11.55 -6.38
N GLY A 222 17.05 11.82 -7.67
CA GLY A 222 17.96 11.43 -8.76
C GLY A 222 18.14 9.92 -8.89
N LEU A 223 17.15 9.13 -8.45
CA LEU A 223 17.20 7.67 -8.45
C LEU A 223 16.51 7.08 -9.67
N HIS A 224 17.09 6.02 -10.21
CA HIS A 224 16.53 5.24 -11.31
C HIS A 224 16.75 3.75 -11.03
N PHE A 225 15.71 2.94 -11.24
CA PHE A 225 15.73 1.50 -11.04
C PHE A 225 15.35 0.80 -12.35
N LYS A 226 16.01 -0.31 -12.68
CA LYS A 226 15.67 -1.10 -13.88
C LYS A 226 14.32 -1.80 -13.71
N SER A 227 14.00 -2.19 -12.47
CA SER A 227 12.72 -2.82 -12.13
C SER A 227 12.09 -2.22 -10.89
N ILE A 228 10.75 -2.11 -10.90
CA ILE A 228 9.93 -1.72 -9.75
C ILE A 228 8.90 -2.82 -9.49
N LEU A 229 8.87 -3.33 -8.27
CA LEU A 229 7.88 -4.27 -7.79
C LEU A 229 6.97 -3.54 -6.80
N PHE A 230 5.72 -3.29 -7.19
CA PHE A 230 4.76 -2.54 -6.37
C PHE A 230 3.68 -3.47 -5.82
N LEU A 231 3.56 -3.59 -4.49
CA LEU A 231 2.56 -4.43 -3.81
C LEU A 231 1.53 -3.57 -3.10
N ASP A 232 0.26 -3.73 -3.49
CA ASP A 232 -0.87 -2.95 -2.95
C ASP A 232 -2.18 -3.76 -3.08
N ASP A 233 -3.06 -3.65 -2.09
CA ASP A 233 -4.34 -4.35 -2.03
C ASP A 233 -5.49 -3.59 -2.73
N SER A 234 -5.24 -2.40 -3.25
CA SER A 234 -6.21 -1.57 -3.96
C SER A 234 -6.03 -1.64 -5.48
N LYS A 235 -7.06 -2.12 -6.19
CA LYS A 235 -7.09 -2.10 -7.66
C LYS A 235 -6.87 -0.70 -8.24
N THR A 236 -7.34 0.35 -7.56
CA THR A 236 -7.17 1.74 -7.99
C THR A 236 -5.69 2.13 -7.96
N ASN A 237 -4.96 1.75 -6.90
CA ASN A 237 -3.54 2.03 -6.78
C ASN A 237 -2.72 1.22 -7.79
N ILE A 238 -3.09 -0.05 -8.02
CA ILE A 238 -2.47 -0.90 -9.06
C ILE A 238 -2.61 -0.24 -10.43
N LYS A 239 -3.81 0.19 -10.80
CA LYS A 239 -4.06 0.91 -12.07
C LYS A 239 -3.27 2.23 -12.13
N ALA A 240 -3.24 2.99 -11.03
CA ALA A 240 -2.50 4.24 -10.96
C ALA A 240 -0.99 4.04 -11.17
N MET A 241 -0.42 2.96 -10.64
CA MET A 241 0.98 2.60 -10.84
C MET A 241 1.26 2.26 -12.30
N LEU A 242 0.47 1.36 -12.90
CA LEU A 242 0.67 0.95 -14.30
C LEU A 242 0.50 2.13 -15.27
N ASN A 243 -0.46 3.01 -15.02
CA ASN A 243 -0.68 4.20 -15.85
C ASN A 243 0.48 5.23 -15.79
N ALA A 244 1.20 5.30 -14.66
CA ALA A 244 2.31 6.23 -14.46
C ALA A 244 3.64 5.72 -15.07
N TYR A 245 3.72 4.42 -15.36
CA TYR A 245 4.89 3.78 -15.96
C TYR A 245 4.48 2.98 -17.22
N PRO A 246 3.96 3.66 -18.26
CA PRO A 246 3.59 2.99 -19.52
C PRO A 246 4.82 2.61 -20.37
N ASP A 247 5.99 3.14 -20.03
CA ASP A 247 7.22 3.05 -20.81
C ASP A 247 7.87 1.66 -20.74
N LYS A 248 8.43 1.22 -21.86
CA LYS A 248 9.15 -0.06 -21.99
C LYS A 248 10.57 -0.05 -21.39
N ASN A 249 11.04 1.11 -20.94
CA ASN A 249 12.42 1.28 -20.44
C ASN A 249 12.55 1.04 -18.93
N GLN A 250 11.43 0.90 -18.21
CA GLN A 250 11.41 0.61 -16.78
C GLN A 250 10.42 -0.52 -16.49
N ASN A 251 10.92 -1.65 -15.98
CA ASN A 251 10.13 -2.85 -15.79
C ASN A 251 9.30 -2.76 -14.50
N VAL A 252 8.05 -2.30 -14.62
CA VAL A 252 7.12 -2.21 -13.49
C VAL A 252 6.21 -3.42 -13.43
N THR A 253 6.26 -4.16 -12.33
CA THR A 253 5.29 -5.20 -12.00
C THR A 253 4.45 -4.75 -10.81
N ALA A 254 3.15 -4.57 -11.02
CA ALA A 254 2.20 -4.22 -9.98
C ALA A 254 1.46 -5.47 -9.49
N PHE A 255 1.62 -5.77 -8.22
CA PHE A 255 1.06 -6.93 -7.53
C PHE A 255 -0.23 -6.55 -6.81
N TYR A 256 -1.36 -6.98 -7.35
CA TYR A 256 -2.64 -6.86 -6.68
C TYR A 256 -2.72 -7.90 -5.55
N TYR A 257 -2.60 -7.43 -4.32
CA TYR A 257 -2.57 -8.27 -3.13
C TYR A 257 -3.98 -8.53 -2.60
N THR A 258 -4.36 -9.80 -2.51
CA THR A 258 -5.77 -10.18 -2.29
C THR A 258 -6.04 -10.80 -0.94
N HIS A 259 -5.06 -10.85 -0.05
CA HIS A 259 -5.17 -11.51 1.25
C HIS A 259 -6.37 -11.02 2.07
N MET A 260 -6.59 -9.70 2.09
CA MET A 260 -7.64 -9.06 2.88
C MET A 260 -9.02 -9.04 2.20
N LEU A 261 -9.18 -9.59 0.98
CA LEU A 261 -10.46 -9.50 0.26
C LEU A 261 -11.62 -10.16 0.99
N GLN A 262 -11.40 -11.31 1.62
CA GLN A 262 -12.45 -11.98 2.38
C GLN A 262 -12.87 -11.13 3.59
N GLU A 263 -11.90 -10.55 4.33
CA GLU A 263 -12.18 -9.68 5.47
C GLU A 263 -12.94 -8.42 5.03
N LYS A 264 -12.56 -7.81 3.90
CA LYS A 264 -13.27 -6.68 3.28
C LYS A 264 -14.70 -7.01 2.86
N ASN A 265 -14.93 -8.21 2.32
CA ASN A 265 -16.28 -8.66 1.98
C ASN A 265 -17.11 -8.92 3.24
N ASN A 266 -16.51 -9.53 4.25
CA ASN A 266 -17.15 -9.77 5.55
C ASN A 266 -17.49 -8.47 6.27
N PHE A 267 -16.69 -7.42 6.10
CA PHE A 267 -16.97 -6.09 6.67
C PHE A 267 -18.38 -5.61 6.28
N LYS A 268 -18.73 -5.67 4.99
CA LYS A 268 -20.04 -5.22 4.47
C LYS A 268 -21.20 -5.96 5.12
N ASN A 269 -21.04 -7.26 5.37
CA ASN A 269 -22.05 -8.10 5.99
C ASN A 269 -22.15 -7.91 7.52
N ASN A 270 -21.20 -7.22 8.14
CA ASN A 270 -21.11 -7.06 9.59
C ASN A 270 -21.21 -5.59 10.06
N ILE A 271 -21.55 -4.65 9.18
CA ILE A 271 -21.65 -3.22 9.50
C ILE A 271 -22.37 -2.95 10.85
N PRO A 272 -23.55 -3.55 11.16
CA PRO A 272 -24.22 -3.31 12.45
C PRO A 272 -23.36 -3.68 13.67
N LYS A 273 -22.66 -4.82 13.62
CA LYS A 273 -21.77 -5.27 14.71
C LYS A 273 -20.54 -4.37 14.83
N ILE A 274 -19.98 -3.95 13.69
CA ILE A 274 -18.81 -3.07 13.64
C ILE A 274 -19.15 -1.69 14.20
N HIS A 275 -20.29 -1.15 13.81
CA HIS A 275 -20.80 0.11 14.34
C HIS A 275 -21.08 0.01 15.85
N GLN A 276 -21.70 -1.07 16.32
CA GLN A 276 -21.89 -1.30 17.76
C GLN A 276 -20.55 -1.34 18.51
N ALA A 277 -19.54 -2.05 18.00
CA ALA A 277 -18.21 -2.11 18.61
C ALA A 277 -17.55 -0.72 18.67
N TRP A 278 -17.72 0.08 17.61
CA TRP A 278 -17.29 1.47 17.59
C TRP A 278 -18.02 2.32 18.65
N GLN A 279 -19.35 2.22 18.76
CA GLN A 279 -20.12 3.00 19.74
C GLN A 279 -19.72 2.66 21.20
N VAL A 280 -19.44 1.38 21.48
CA VAL A 280 -18.89 0.96 22.78
C VAL A 280 -17.53 1.61 23.05
N PHE A 281 -16.63 1.58 22.08
CA PHE A 281 -15.33 2.23 22.19
C PHE A 281 -15.46 3.74 22.39
N LYS A 282 -16.26 4.41 21.56
CA LYS A 282 -16.49 5.86 21.60
C LYS A 282 -17.05 6.29 22.96
N THR A 283 -18.09 5.61 23.45
CA THR A 283 -18.70 5.91 24.76
C THR A 283 -17.68 5.76 25.89
N SER A 284 -16.84 4.72 25.84
CA SER A 284 -15.78 4.52 26.82
C SER A 284 -14.74 5.64 26.75
N TYR A 285 -14.29 6.00 25.55
CA TYR A 285 -13.36 7.10 25.34
C TYR A 285 -13.92 8.42 25.88
N GLU A 286 -15.14 8.77 25.50
CA GLU A 286 -15.75 10.06 25.85
C GLU A 286 -15.98 10.21 27.35
N ARG A 287 -16.30 9.10 28.05
CA ARG A 287 -16.39 9.08 29.51
C ARG A 287 -15.07 9.41 30.21
N ASN A 288 -13.95 8.97 29.64
CA ASN A 288 -12.64 9.09 30.29
C ASN A 288 -11.84 10.32 29.84
N PHE A 289 -12.09 10.81 28.62
CA PHE A 289 -11.25 11.84 27.98
C PHE A 289 -12.03 13.03 27.41
N GLY A 290 -13.37 13.05 27.54
CA GLY A 290 -14.22 14.10 26.97
C GLY A 290 -14.64 13.83 25.53
N ALA A 291 -15.45 14.72 24.97
CA ALA A 291 -16.06 14.52 23.65
C ALA A 291 -15.01 14.36 22.54
N LEU A 292 -15.20 13.35 21.69
CA LEU A 292 -14.23 12.94 20.67
C LEU A 292 -14.06 13.96 19.54
N LEU A 293 -15.13 14.68 19.22
CA LEU A 293 -15.18 15.71 18.17
C LEU A 293 -15.70 16.99 18.80
N GLN A 294 -14.79 17.80 19.35
CA GLN A 294 -15.01 19.23 19.61
C GLN A 294 -14.43 20.06 18.46
#